data_AF-A0A537MCY6-F1
#
_entry.id   AF-A0A537MCY6-F1
#
_cell.length_a   1.000
_cell.length_b   1.000
_cell.length_c   1.000
_cell.angle_alpha   90.00
_cell.angle_beta   90.00
_cell.angle_gamma   90.00
#
_symmetry.space_group_name_H-M   'P 1'
#
loop_
_entity.id
_entity.type
_entity.pdbx_description
1 polymer ?
#
loop_
_entity_poly.entity_id
_entity_poly.type
_entity_poly.pdbx_seq_one_letter_code
_entity_poly.pdbx_strand_id
1 'polypeptide(L)'
;DHALSACNRPDLRAHAAMMGTSLHTLVQMVDSGLGVTFLPLMAIDAGILDGTQIEAKPLRSDHGFRRIALIWRRSSSRESEFQLLAAALRRIMRALSPGREASGPAERP
;
A
#
# COMPACT_ATOMS: atom_id res chain seq x y z
N ASP A 1 -13.27 11.54 8.99
CA ASP A 1 -14.74 11.62 9.04
C ASP A 1 -15.43 12.84 8.41
N HIS A 2 -14.78 13.97 8.15
CA HIS A 2 -15.49 15.16 7.63
C HIS A 2 -15.82 15.14 6.12
N ALA A 3 -15.10 14.36 5.30
CA ALA A 3 -15.36 14.31 3.86
C ALA A 3 -16.67 13.60 3.50
N LEU A 4 -17.08 12.60 4.28
CA LEU A 4 -18.27 11.78 4.01
C LEU A 4 -19.57 12.42 4.51
N SER A 5 -19.50 13.38 5.45
CA SER A 5 -20.68 14.10 5.93
C SER A 5 -21.26 15.08 4.92
N ALA A 6 -20.45 15.61 4.00
CA ALA A 6 -20.91 16.55 2.97
C ALA A 6 -21.79 15.88 1.91
N CYS A 7 -21.69 14.56 1.74
CA CYS A 7 -22.37 13.83 0.67
C CYS A 7 -23.83 13.43 0.99
N ASN A 8 -24.30 13.63 2.23
CA ASN A 8 -25.67 13.33 2.72
C ASN A 8 -26.32 12.04 2.16
N ARG A 9 -25.54 10.96 2.06
CA ARG A 9 -25.98 9.64 1.60
C ARG A 9 -25.83 8.61 2.72
N PRO A 10 -26.91 8.26 3.43
CA PRO A 10 -26.89 7.29 4.53
C PRO A 10 -26.36 5.91 4.10
N ASP A 11 -26.62 5.53 2.86
CA ASP A 11 -26.18 4.32 2.15
C ASP A 11 -24.65 4.20 2.07
N LEU A 12 -23.93 5.31 1.88
CA LEU A 12 -22.47 5.34 1.84
C LEU A 12 -21.83 5.25 3.23
N ARG A 13 -22.49 5.75 4.27
CA ARG A 13 -22.02 5.65 5.66
C ARG A 13 -22.11 4.23 6.21
N ALA A 14 -23.15 3.49 5.83
CA ALA A 14 -23.31 2.08 6.20
C ALA A 14 -22.22 1.19 5.56
N HIS A 15 -21.82 1.47 4.31
CA HIS A 15 -20.73 0.74 3.62
C HIS A 15 -19.33 1.09 4.17
N ALA A 16 -19.13 2.30 4.70
CA ALA A 16 -17.86 2.70 5.29
C ALA A 16 -17.54 2.01 6.63
N ALA A 17 -18.51 1.34 7.25
CA ALA A 17 -18.34 0.68 8.55
C ALA A 17 -17.64 -0.69 8.48
N MET A 18 -17.56 -1.32 7.30
CA MET A 18 -16.74 -2.53 7.09
C MET A 18 -15.32 -2.14 6.67
N MET A 19 -14.59 -1.49 7.57
CA MET A 19 -13.15 -1.30 7.39
C MET A 19 -12.44 -2.63 7.67
N GLY A 20 -12.23 -3.41 6.62
CA GLY A 20 -11.32 -4.55 6.67
C GLY A 20 -9.95 -4.06 7.17
N THR A 21 -9.50 -4.56 8.32
CA THR A 21 -8.20 -4.18 8.91
C THR A 21 -7.02 -4.79 8.16
N SER A 22 -7.28 -5.62 7.15
CA SER A 22 -6.29 -6.24 6.28
C SER A 22 -6.70 -6.17 4.80
N LEU A 23 -5.71 -6.16 3.91
CA LEU A 23 -5.95 -6.22 2.47
C LEU A 23 -6.67 -7.50 2.06
N HIS A 24 -6.38 -8.64 2.70
CA HIS A 24 -7.06 -9.90 2.41
C HIS A 24 -8.55 -9.81 2.72
N THR A 25 -8.91 -9.25 3.88
CA THR A 25 -10.32 -9.05 4.22
C THR A 25 -11.01 -8.12 3.23
N LEU A 26 -10.35 -7.04 2.80
CA LEU A 26 -10.88 -6.15 1.76
C LEU A 26 -11.13 -6.89 0.43
N VAL A 27 -10.18 -7.72 -0.01
CA VAL A 27 -10.32 -8.55 -1.21
C VAL A 27 -11.51 -9.50 -1.08
N GLN A 28 -11.64 -10.21 0.04
CA GLN A 28 -12.75 -11.16 0.24
C GLN A 28 -14.12 -10.47 0.27
N MET A 29 -14.19 -9.26 0.83
CA MET A 29 -15.43 -8.47 0.80
C MET A 29 -15.81 -8.08 -0.63
N VAL A 30 -14.84 -7.59 -1.43
CA VAL A 30 -15.08 -7.25 -2.83
C VAL A 30 -15.46 -8.48 -3.65
N ASP A 31 -14.81 -9.63 -3.43
CA ASP A 31 -15.12 -10.89 -4.12
C ASP A 31 -16.54 -11.38 -3.78
N SER A 32 -17.01 -11.10 -2.57
CA SER A 32 -18.39 -11.35 -2.13
C SER A 32 -19.40 -10.30 -2.61
N GLY A 33 -19.00 -9.37 -3.47
CA GLY A 33 -19.87 -8.34 -4.05
C GLY A 33 -20.00 -7.06 -3.21
N LEU A 34 -19.19 -6.88 -2.17
CA LEU A 34 -19.21 -5.66 -1.35
C LEU A 34 -18.31 -4.57 -1.96
N GLY A 35 -18.82 -3.96 -3.04
CA GLY A 35 -18.26 -2.76 -3.62
C GLY A 35 -16.94 -2.95 -4.38
N VAL A 36 -16.09 -1.92 -4.32
CA VAL A 36 -14.79 -1.88 -5.00
C VAL A 36 -13.74 -1.28 -4.06
N THR A 37 -12.46 -1.56 -4.31
CA THR A 37 -11.36 -1.06 -3.48
C THR A 37 -10.12 -0.71 -4.30
N PHE A 38 -9.18 0.02 -3.69
CA PHE A 38 -7.85 0.24 -4.24
C PHE A 38 -6.85 -0.71 -3.59
N LEU A 39 -6.02 -1.36 -4.41
CA LEU A 39 -4.95 -2.23 -3.96
C LEU A 39 -3.59 -1.66 -4.36
N PRO A 40 -2.57 -1.74 -3.49
CA PRO A 40 -1.21 -1.43 -3.89
C PRO A 40 -0.71 -2.48 -4.89
N LEU A 41 0.02 -2.05 -5.92
CA LEU A 41 0.54 -2.93 -6.97
C LEU A 41 1.29 -4.14 -6.41
N MET A 42 2.10 -3.96 -5.36
CA MET A 42 2.85 -5.06 -4.73
C MET A 42 1.98 -6.18 -4.15
N ALA A 43 0.71 -5.91 -3.82
CA ALA A 43 -0.20 -6.95 -3.35
C ALA A 43 -0.78 -7.74 -4.54
N ILE A 44 -1.05 -7.06 -5.65
CA ILE A 44 -1.44 -7.71 -6.91
C ILE A 44 -0.31 -8.59 -7.42
N ASP A 45 0.92 -8.07 -7.47
CA ASP A 45 2.11 -8.82 -7.90
C ASP A 45 2.39 -10.04 -7.00
N ALA A 46 1.94 -10.01 -5.74
CA ALA A 46 2.07 -11.10 -4.79
C ALA A 46 0.93 -12.14 -4.86
N GLY A 47 0.00 -12.01 -5.82
CA GLY A 47 -1.08 -12.97 -6.04
C GLY A 47 -2.28 -12.80 -5.10
N ILE A 48 -2.49 -11.60 -4.52
CA ILE A 48 -3.61 -11.42 -3.57
C ILE A 48 -5.00 -11.65 -4.19
N LEU A 49 -5.10 -11.63 -5.52
CA LEU A 49 -6.35 -11.88 -6.26
C LEU A 49 -6.46 -13.34 -6.74
N ASP A 50 -5.48 -14.18 -6.46
CA ASP A 50 -5.47 -15.57 -6.90
C ASP A 50 -6.69 -16.31 -6.31
N GLY A 51 -7.46 -16.97 -7.18
CA GLY A 51 -8.67 -17.68 -6.79
C GLY A 51 -9.91 -16.80 -6.59
N THR A 52 -9.83 -15.50 -6.82
CA THR A 52 -10.98 -14.57 -6.80
C THR A 52 -11.54 -14.33 -8.20
N GLN A 53 -12.73 -13.75 -8.31
CA GLN A 53 -13.32 -13.30 -9.57
C GLN A 53 -13.08 -11.80 -9.83
N ILE A 54 -12.15 -11.18 -9.09
CA ILE A 54 -11.90 -9.74 -9.14
C ILE A 54 -10.94 -9.39 -10.28
N GLU A 55 -11.34 -8.44 -11.13
CA GLU A 55 -10.47 -7.85 -12.14
C GLU A 55 -9.82 -6.55 -11.62
N ALA A 56 -8.49 -6.47 -11.62
CA ALA A 56 -7.76 -5.25 -11.30
C ALA A 56 -7.58 -4.35 -12.54
N LYS A 57 -7.82 -3.04 -12.37
CA LYS A 57 -7.61 -2.03 -13.44
C LYS A 57 -6.59 -0.97 -13.01
N PRO A 58 -5.67 -0.55 -13.89
CA PRO A 58 -4.72 0.52 -13.57
C PRO A 58 -5.43 1.82 -13.18
N LEU A 59 -4.98 2.43 -12.09
CA LEU A 59 -5.48 3.73 -11.66
C LEU A 59 -4.82 4.84 -12.49
N ARG A 60 -5.64 5.62 -13.22
CA ARG A 60 -5.17 6.83 -13.92
C ARG A 60 -5.02 7.97 -12.91
N SER A 61 -3.82 8.13 -12.36
CA SER A 61 -3.50 9.20 -11.42
C SER A 61 -2.00 9.50 -11.39
N ASP A 62 -1.65 10.78 -11.45
CA ASP A 62 -0.26 11.26 -11.32
C ASP A 62 0.29 11.09 -9.89
N HIS A 63 -0.59 10.80 -8.92
CA HIS A 63 -0.27 10.64 -7.50
C HIS A 63 -0.75 9.29 -6.94
N GLY A 64 -1.05 8.32 -7.81
CA GLY A 64 -1.51 6.98 -7.44
C GLY A 64 -0.44 6.06 -6.86
N PHE A 65 0.52 6.61 -6.11
CA PHE A 65 1.63 5.86 -5.54
C PHE A 65 1.82 6.18 -4.06
N ARG A 66 2.49 5.26 -3.36
CA ARG A 66 2.96 5.45 -1.99
C ARG A 66 4.46 5.27 -1.94
N ARG A 67 5.13 6.02 -1.07
CA ARG A 67 6.55 5.83 -0.76
C ARG A 67 6.70 4.90 0.44
N ILE A 68 7.42 3.79 0.27
CA ILE A 68 7.81 2.91 1.37
C ILE A 68 9.16 3.38 1.90
N ALA A 69 9.28 3.52 3.22
CA ALA A 69 10.50 3.99 3.87
C ALA A 69 10.92 3.02 4.99
N LEU A 70 12.24 2.83 5.13
CA LEU A 70 12.83 2.24 6.31
C LEU A 70 13.17 3.37 7.28
N ILE A 71 12.62 3.30 8.49
CA ILE A 71 12.75 4.34 9.52
C ILE A 71 13.20 3.69 10.82
N TRP A 72 14.13 4.33 11.52
CA TRP A 72 14.56 3.95 12.86
C TRP A 72 14.68 5.18 13.76
N ARG A 73 14.70 4.97 15.08
CA ARG A 73 14.90 6.05 16.05
C ARG A 73 16.34 6.56 15.97
N ARG A 74 16.51 7.89 16.01
CA ARG A 74 17.84 8.54 16.03
C ARG A 74 18.76 8.04 17.15
N SER A 75 18.19 7.68 18.30
CA SER A 75 18.93 7.17 19.46
C SER A 75 19.27 5.69 19.39
N SER A 76 18.95 5.00 18.29
CA SER A 76 19.25 3.58 18.17
C SER A 76 20.75 3.36 18.02
N SER A 77 21.34 2.53 18.87
CA SER A 77 22.72 2.06 18.73
C SER A 77 22.96 1.16 17.51
N ARG A 78 21.89 0.77 16.80
CA ARG A 78 21.92 -0.19 15.68
C ARG A 78 21.87 0.47 14.29
N GLU A 79 22.30 1.73 14.20
CA GLU A 79 22.29 2.48 12.93
C GLU A 79 23.04 1.70 11.84
N SER A 80 24.18 1.09 12.17
CA SER A 80 25.00 0.35 11.21
C SER A 80 24.24 -0.83 10.57
N GLU A 81 23.44 -1.54 11.35
CA GLU A 81 22.65 -2.68 10.90
C GLU A 81 21.44 -2.24 10.07
N PHE A 82 20.81 -1.10 10.42
CA PHE A 82 19.76 -0.52 9.59
C PHE A 82 20.29 -0.06 8.24
N GLN A 83 21.50 0.50 8.19
CA GLN A 83 22.16 0.84 6.93
C GLN A 83 22.48 -0.40 6.09
N LEU A 84 22.94 -1.48 6.73
CA LEU A 84 23.17 -2.76 6.06
C LEU A 84 21.86 -3.33 5.49
N LEU A 85 20.77 -3.31 6.27
CA LEU A 85 19.44 -3.70 5.82
C LEU A 85 18.96 -2.82 4.65
N ALA A 86 19.15 -1.51 4.73
CA ALA A 86 18.80 -0.59 3.65
C ALA A 86 19.54 -0.93 2.36
N ALA A 87 20.84 -1.23 2.44
CA ALA A 87 21.64 -1.65 1.29
C ALA A 87 21.14 -2.96 0.68
N ALA A 88 20.81 -3.96 1.54
CA ALA A 88 20.25 -5.23 1.10
C ALA A 88 18.88 -5.05 0.41
N LEU A 89 17.98 -4.28 1.01
CA LEU A 89 16.67 -3.96 0.44
C LEU A 89 16.79 -3.25 -0.91
N ARG A 90 17.67 -2.24 -1.04
CA ARG A 90 17.92 -1.55 -2.32
C ARG A 90 18.41 -2.51 -3.40
N ARG A 91 19.31 -3.44 -3.05
CA ARG A 91 19.81 -4.46 -3.98
C ARG A 91 18.68 -5.38 -4.46
N ILE A 92 17.88 -5.89 -3.55
CA ILE A 92 16.73 -6.77 -3.86
C ILE A 92 15.72 -6.04 -4.74
N MET A 93 15.36 -4.80 -4.37
CA MET A 93 14.36 -4.01 -5.12
C MET A 93 14.80 -3.72 -6.56
N ARG A 94 16.09 -3.43 -6.79
CA ARG A 94 16.61 -3.25 -8.16
C ARG A 94 16.51 -4.52 -9.00
N ALA A 95 16.66 -5.70 -8.38
CA ALA A 95 16.54 -6.97 -9.08
C ALA A 95 15.07 -7.31 -9.41
N LEU A 96 14.12 -6.96 -8.53
CA LEU A 96 12.69 -7.24 -8.71
C LEU A 96 11.95 -6.22 -9.59
N SER A 97 12.47 -5.00 -9.72
CA SER A 97 11.83 -3.94 -10.51
C SER A 97 12.87 -3.11 -11.27
N PRO A 98 13.37 -3.61 -12.40
CA PRO A 98 14.29 -2.86 -13.26
C PRO A 98 13.62 -1.54 -13.68
N GLY A 99 14.22 -0.40 -13.32
CA GLY A 99 13.69 0.95 -13.61
C GLY A 99 12.98 1.65 -12.44
N ARG A 100 12.79 0.99 -11.30
CA ARG A 100 12.27 1.63 -10.08
C ARG A 100 13.42 1.98 -9.14
N GLU A 101 13.91 3.22 -9.21
CA GLU A 101 14.99 3.66 -8.33
C GLU A 101 14.48 3.93 -6.91
N ALA A 102 15.17 3.36 -5.92
CA ALA A 102 14.99 3.77 -4.54
C ALA A 102 15.55 5.20 -4.41
N SER A 103 14.71 6.13 -4.00
CA SER A 103 15.16 7.47 -3.63
C SER A 103 16.25 7.38 -2.54
N GLY A 104 17.23 8.29 -2.61
CA GLY A 104 18.30 8.41 -1.62
C GLY A 104 17.77 8.56 -0.18
N PRO A 105 18.64 8.42 0.84
CA PRO A 105 18.24 8.71 2.21
C PRO A 105 17.60 10.10 2.25
N ALA A 106 16.46 10.22 2.95
CA ALA A 106 15.85 11.52 3.17
C ALA A 106 16.89 12.44 3.84
N GLU A 107 17.05 13.66 3.32
CA GLU A 107 17.91 14.67 3.95
C GLU A 107 17.52 14.81 5.42
N ARG A 108 18.53 14.81 6.29
CA ARG A 108 18.31 15.07 7.70
C ARG A 108 17.90 16.55 7.81
N PRO A 109 16.79 16.87 8.49
CA PRO A 109 16.53 18.25 8.89
C PRO A 109 17.61 18.76 9.83
#